data_AF-L1K029-F1
#
_entry.id   AF-L1K029-F1
#
_cell.length_a   1.000
_cell.length_b   1.000
_cell.length_c   1.000
_cell.angle_alpha   90.00
_cell.angle_beta   90.00
_cell.angle_gamma   90.00
#
_symmetry.space_group_name_H-M   'P 1'
#
loop_
_entity.id
_entity.type
_entity.pdbx_description
1 polymer ?
#
loop_
_entity_poly.entity_id
_entity_poly.type
_entity_poly.pdbx_seq_one_letter_code
_entity_poly.pdbx_strand_id
1 'polypeptide(L)'
;MSSKPSGEAAGKNHLEDRLSRYPELSVGGILRAGDYLGTATFAMTGTLTAASSGMDLLGCVVIGTITAVGGGTIRDMLLGHENGKSKRAFWMDEQEYLWISILSSVMTFFWWNHAAQQLKLSQEDTWIFWLDSCGIGVFCCIGAMNGVRAGLSPFLSALCGMITSTFGGLTRDVLTHRPVRILHSHAELYATTAFCGGGAYVAARMMGMPMYVRAASGFVVGFGLRTVAWLYDIKLPVKESIYHH
;
A
#
# COMPACT_ATOMS: atom_id res chain seq x y z
N MET A 1 -46.28 -1.13 -2.38
CA MET A 1 -45.38 -1.26 -3.54
C MET A 1 -44.00 -0.75 -3.13
N SER A 2 -43.11 -1.66 -2.73
CA SER A 2 -41.73 -1.32 -2.34
C SER A 2 -40.86 -1.33 -3.60
N SER A 3 -40.42 -0.15 -4.04
CA SER A 3 -39.53 0.01 -5.18
C SER A 3 -38.13 -0.51 -4.81
N LYS A 4 -37.77 -1.69 -5.33
CA LYS A 4 -36.37 -2.12 -5.41
C LYS A 4 -35.56 -1.02 -6.11
N PRO A 5 -34.44 -0.53 -5.54
CA PRO A 5 -33.52 0.28 -6.32
C PRO A 5 -32.93 -0.59 -7.44
N SER A 6 -32.92 -0.03 -8.64
CA SER A 6 -32.53 -0.65 -9.89
C SER A 6 -31.10 -1.20 -9.88
N GLY A 7 -30.92 -2.46 -10.32
CA GLY A 7 -29.61 -3.09 -10.51
C GLY A 7 -28.71 -2.40 -11.55
N GLU A 8 -29.23 -1.41 -12.27
CA GLU A 8 -28.52 -0.63 -13.28
C GLU A 8 -27.56 0.42 -12.69
N ALA A 9 -27.90 1.01 -11.54
CA ALA A 9 -27.04 2.00 -10.85
C ALA A 9 -25.82 1.33 -10.18
N ALA A 10 -26.01 0.12 -9.64
CA ALA A 10 -24.91 -0.66 -9.06
C ALA A 10 -23.88 -1.10 -10.12
N GLY A 11 -24.33 -1.41 -11.34
CA GLY A 11 -23.46 -1.82 -12.45
C GLY A 11 -22.58 -0.68 -13.01
N LYS A 12 -23.10 0.54 -13.10
CA LYS A 12 -22.31 1.71 -13.55
C LYS A 12 -21.25 2.12 -12.52
N ASN A 13 -21.59 2.10 -11.23
CA ASN A 13 -20.67 2.47 -10.16
C ASN A 13 -19.47 1.49 -10.01
N HIS A 14 -19.62 0.23 -10.44
CA HIS A 14 -18.51 -0.74 -10.48
C HIS A 14 -17.52 -0.50 -11.64
N LEU A 15 -17.97 0.15 -12.73
CA LEU A 15 -17.12 0.44 -13.89
C LEU A 15 -16.24 1.68 -13.67
N GLU A 16 -16.69 2.64 -12.85
CA GLU A 16 -15.94 3.86 -12.53
C GLU A 16 -14.71 3.60 -11.66
N ASP A 17 -14.76 2.56 -10.81
CA ASP A 17 -13.68 2.23 -9.88
C ASP A 17 -12.69 1.26 -10.54
N ARG A 18 -12.12 1.63 -11.68
CA ARG A 18 -11.11 0.81 -12.38
C ARG A 18 -9.81 1.58 -12.57
N LEU A 19 -8.71 0.96 -12.18
CA LEU A 19 -7.38 1.36 -12.64
C LEU A 19 -7.30 1.12 -14.15
N SER A 20 -6.76 2.09 -14.88
CA SER A 20 -6.34 1.89 -16.27
C SER A 20 -5.27 0.81 -16.32
N ARG A 21 -5.13 0.07 -17.43
CA ARG A 21 -4.09 -0.97 -17.55
C ARG A 21 -2.68 -0.35 -17.54
N TYR A 22 -2.52 0.80 -18.20
CA TYR A 22 -1.25 1.54 -18.27
C TYR A 22 -1.43 2.97 -17.74
N PRO A 23 -0.33 3.63 -17.33
CA PRO A 23 -0.36 5.05 -17.00
C PRO A 23 -0.86 5.88 -18.19
N GLU A 24 -1.82 6.76 -17.93
CA GLU A 24 -2.43 7.68 -18.89
C GLU A 24 -2.80 8.99 -18.17
N LEU A 25 -3.17 10.03 -18.91
CA LEU A 25 -3.54 11.35 -18.35
C LEU A 25 -4.90 11.36 -17.61
N SER A 26 -5.51 10.20 -17.40
CA SER A 26 -6.72 10.04 -16.59
C SER A 26 -6.38 9.89 -15.10
N VAL A 27 -7.37 10.08 -14.23
CA VAL A 27 -7.23 9.85 -12.78
C VAL A 27 -6.80 8.42 -12.48
N GLY A 28 -7.38 7.45 -13.20
CA GLY A 28 -7.00 6.05 -13.10
C GLY A 28 -5.55 5.81 -13.54
N GLY A 29 -5.10 6.52 -14.58
CA GLY A 29 -3.72 6.51 -15.05
C GLY A 29 -2.73 7.13 -14.07
N ILE A 30 -3.09 8.20 -13.38
CA ILE A 30 -2.27 8.80 -12.32
C ILE A 30 -2.14 7.86 -11.13
N LEU A 31 -3.25 7.25 -10.69
CA LEU A 31 -3.20 6.22 -9.64
C LEU A 31 -2.36 5.02 -10.07
N ARG A 32 -2.43 4.62 -11.34
CA ARG A 32 -1.59 3.54 -11.90
C ARG A 32 -0.11 3.89 -11.86
N ALA A 33 0.25 5.11 -12.25
CA ALA A 33 1.62 5.59 -12.14
C ALA A 33 2.09 5.57 -10.68
N GLY A 34 1.24 6.04 -9.76
CA GLY A 34 1.49 5.98 -8.32
C GLY A 34 1.69 4.54 -7.82
N ASP A 35 0.90 3.58 -8.32
CA ASP A 35 1.01 2.16 -7.98
C ASP A 35 2.35 1.57 -8.41
N TYR A 36 2.80 1.89 -9.64
CA TYR A 36 4.10 1.46 -10.15
C TYR A 36 5.26 2.09 -9.37
N LEU A 37 5.18 3.38 -9.05
CA LEU A 37 6.18 4.07 -8.22
C LEU A 37 6.21 3.52 -6.79
N GLY A 38 5.05 3.24 -6.21
CA GLY A 38 4.94 2.61 -4.91
C GLY A 38 5.52 1.20 -4.90
N THR A 39 5.24 0.41 -5.95
CA THR A 39 5.78 -0.94 -6.13
C THR A 39 7.30 -0.90 -6.21
N ALA A 40 7.86 0.01 -7.02
CA ALA A 40 9.30 0.22 -7.10
C ALA A 40 9.87 0.61 -5.73
N THR A 41 9.26 1.57 -5.03
CA THR A 41 9.67 2.02 -3.70
C THR A 41 9.66 0.91 -2.66
N PHE A 42 8.62 0.09 -2.62
CA PHE A 42 8.56 -1.07 -1.72
C PHE A 42 9.59 -2.13 -2.07
N ALA A 43 9.85 -2.36 -3.36
CA ALA A 43 10.95 -3.23 -3.77
C ALA A 43 12.31 -2.69 -3.29
N MET A 44 12.59 -1.39 -3.49
CA MET A 44 13.80 -0.75 -3.02
C MET A 44 13.95 -0.90 -1.50
N THR A 45 12.95 -0.49 -0.71
CA THR A 45 13.03 -0.58 0.76
C THR A 45 13.13 -2.02 1.28
N GLY A 46 12.47 -2.97 0.60
CA GLY A 46 12.58 -4.41 0.85
C GLY A 46 14.00 -4.91 0.63
N THR A 47 14.59 -4.59 -0.52
CA THR A 47 15.97 -4.95 -0.86
C THR A 47 16.98 -4.35 0.11
N LEU A 48 16.84 -3.07 0.50
CA LEU A 48 17.73 -2.44 1.47
C LEU A 48 17.66 -3.12 2.83
N THR A 49 16.45 -3.47 3.26
CA THR A 49 16.24 -4.17 4.53
C THR A 49 16.91 -5.54 4.49
N ALA A 50 16.70 -6.32 3.42
CA ALA A 50 17.33 -7.63 3.23
C ALA A 50 18.86 -7.55 3.16
N ALA A 51 19.40 -6.59 2.41
CA ALA A 51 20.84 -6.38 2.29
C ALA A 51 21.47 -6.03 3.65
N SER A 52 20.80 -5.18 4.43
CA SER A 52 21.24 -4.84 5.78
C SER A 52 21.08 -5.98 6.80
N SER A 53 20.31 -7.02 6.47
CA SER A 53 20.24 -8.27 7.22
C SER A 53 21.23 -9.34 6.71
N GLY A 54 22.14 -8.98 5.79
CA GLY A 54 23.22 -9.86 5.31
C GLY A 54 22.79 -10.87 4.24
N MET A 55 21.65 -10.67 3.59
CA MET A 55 21.17 -11.55 2.51
C MET A 55 21.95 -11.33 1.20
N ASP A 56 22.10 -12.38 0.39
CA ASP A 56 22.70 -12.29 -0.95
C ASP A 56 21.77 -11.58 -1.95
N LEU A 57 22.23 -11.42 -3.21
CA LEU A 57 21.44 -10.76 -4.26
C LEU A 57 20.07 -11.43 -4.45
N LEU A 58 20.03 -12.77 -4.45
CA LEU A 58 18.77 -13.50 -4.64
C LEU A 58 17.81 -13.23 -3.48
N GLY A 59 18.29 -13.32 -2.24
CA GLY A 59 17.51 -13.00 -1.05
C GLY A 59 17.00 -11.55 -1.08
N CYS A 60 17.83 -10.60 -1.50
CA CYS A 60 17.46 -9.20 -1.65
C CYS A 60 16.37 -8.96 -2.70
N VAL A 61 16.44 -9.64 -3.85
CA VAL A 61 15.42 -9.57 -4.91
C VAL A 61 14.12 -10.22 -4.47
N VAL A 62 14.19 -11.36 -3.78
CA VAL A 62 13.01 -12.07 -3.25
C VAL A 62 12.30 -11.22 -2.20
N ILE A 63 13.02 -10.69 -1.21
CA ILE A 63 12.42 -9.85 -0.17
C ILE A 63 11.90 -8.54 -0.77
N GLY A 64 12.64 -7.90 -1.67
CA GLY A 64 12.15 -6.71 -2.40
C GLY A 64 10.83 -6.99 -3.12
N THR A 65 10.76 -8.08 -3.87
CA THR A 65 9.53 -8.49 -4.58
C THR A 65 8.39 -8.79 -3.63
N ILE A 66 8.61 -9.56 -2.56
CA ILE A 66 7.60 -9.86 -1.53
C ILE A 66 7.09 -8.58 -0.86
N THR A 67 7.97 -7.61 -0.61
CA THR A 67 7.58 -6.32 -0.02
C THR A 67 6.65 -5.55 -0.97
N ALA A 68 6.99 -5.53 -2.26
CA ALA A 68 6.26 -4.81 -3.28
C ALA A 68 4.87 -5.40 -3.57
N VAL A 69 4.77 -6.72 -3.75
CA VAL A 69 3.50 -7.36 -4.14
C VAL A 69 2.74 -7.99 -2.97
N GLY A 70 3.36 -8.13 -1.80
CA GLY A 70 2.83 -8.91 -0.68
C GLY A 70 1.51 -8.37 -0.13
N GLY A 71 1.41 -7.05 0.07
CA GLY A 71 0.17 -6.43 0.58
C GLY A 71 -1.03 -6.63 -0.37
N GLY A 72 -0.82 -6.39 -1.67
CA GLY A 72 -1.83 -6.62 -2.70
C GLY A 72 -2.18 -8.10 -2.86
N THR A 73 -1.19 -8.99 -2.74
CA THR A 73 -1.41 -10.45 -2.79
C THR A 73 -2.27 -10.91 -1.63
N ILE A 74 -1.96 -10.49 -0.39
CA ILE A 74 -2.76 -10.86 0.78
C ILE A 74 -4.18 -10.30 0.66
N ARG A 75 -4.34 -9.06 0.20
CA ARG A 75 -5.67 -8.51 -0.12
C ARG A 75 -6.41 -9.41 -1.12
N ASP A 76 -5.80 -9.74 -2.25
CA ASP A 76 -6.46 -10.49 -3.32
C ASP A 76 -6.85 -11.91 -2.88
N MET A 77 -6.01 -12.55 -2.06
CA MET A 77 -6.32 -13.84 -1.44
C MET A 77 -7.52 -13.73 -0.47
N LEU A 78 -7.59 -12.68 0.34
CA LEU A 78 -8.70 -12.44 1.26
C LEU A 78 -10.01 -12.11 0.52
N LEU A 79 -9.92 -11.43 -0.61
CA LEU A 79 -11.08 -11.17 -1.47
C LEU A 79 -11.63 -12.48 -2.03
N GLY A 80 -10.76 -13.46 -2.35
CA GLY A 80 -11.09 -14.86 -2.63
C GLY A 80 -11.87 -15.09 -3.92
N HIS A 81 -13.04 -14.45 -4.06
CA HIS A 81 -13.93 -14.50 -5.20
C HIS A 81 -14.45 -13.11 -5.54
N GLU A 82 -14.17 -12.64 -6.76
CA GLU A 82 -14.79 -11.44 -7.33
C GLU A 82 -15.73 -11.90 -8.45
N ASN A 83 -17.02 -11.61 -8.33
CA ASN A 83 -18.04 -11.91 -9.36
C ASN A 83 -18.07 -13.39 -9.81
N GLY A 84 -17.94 -14.33 -8.87
CA GLY A 84 -18.01 -15.78 -9.16
C GLY A 84 -16.75 -16.38 -9.77
N LYS A 85 -15.66 -15.61 -9.91
CA LYS A 85 -14.33 -16.12 -10.32
C LYS A 85 -13.35 -16.02 -9.15
N SER A 86 -12.53 -17.05 -8.97
CA SER A 86 -11.42 -16.99 -8.01
C SER A 86 -10.48 -15.85 -8.39
N LYS A 87 -10.26 -14.94 -7.46
CA LYS A 87 -9.34 -13.81 -7.68
C LYS A 87 -7.92 -14.32 -7.51
N ARG A 88 -7.14 -14.22 -8.59
CA ARG A 88 -5.69 -14.51 -8.56
C ARG A 88 -4.96 -13.28 -8.04
N ALA A 89 -3.71 -13.46 -7.61
CA ALA A 89 -2.88 -12.33 -7.26
C ALA A 89 -2.67 -11.44 -8.50
N PHE A 90 -2.87 -10.13 -8.35
CA PHE A 90 -2.86 -9.17 -9.47
C PHE A 90 -1.65 -9.32 -10.42
N TRP A 91 -0.46 -9.58 -9.88
CA TRP A 91 0.78 -9.72 -10.65
C TRP A 91 0.81 -10.92 -11.59
N MET A 92 -0.11 -11.89 -11.44
CA MET A 92 -0.28 -13.01 -12.38
C MET A 92 -0.94 -12.56 -13.69
N ASP A 93 -1.82 -11.56 -13.62
CA ASP A 93 -2.48 -10.95 -14.78
C ASP A 93 -1.69 -9.72 -15.28
N GLU A 94 -0.92 -9.11 -14.40
CA GLU A 94 -0.16 -7.87 -14.59
C GLU A 94 1.32 -8.10 -14.27
N GLN A 95 2.03 -8.77 -15.18
CA GLN A 95 3.43 -9.17 -15.01
C GLN A 95 4.38 -7.96 -14.89
N GLU A 96 3.93 -6.78 -15.28
CA GLU A 96 4.67 -5.52 -15.17
C GLU A 96 5.12 -5.27 -13.72
N TYR A 97 4.31 -5.63 -12.72
CA TYR A 97 4.65 -5.47 -11.31
C TYR A 97 5.82 -6.36 -10.87
N LEU A 98 5.93 -7.57 -11.40
CA LEU A 98 7.09 -8.44 -11.11
C LEU A 98 8.36 -7.85 -11.74
N TRP A 99 8.29 -7.41 -12.99
CA TRP A 99 9.43 -6.81 -13.66
C TRP A 99 9.89 -5.52 -12.96
N ILE A 100 8.97 -4.65 -12.56
CA ILE A 100 9.27 -3.44 -11.78
C ILE A 100 9.97 -3.83 -10.47
N SER A 101 9.44 -4.83 -9.76
CA SER A 101 10.00 -5.26 -8.47
C SER A 101 11.40 -5.84 -8.62
N ILE A 102 11.61 -6.73 -9.58
CA ILE A 102 12.90 -7.37 -9.84
C ILE A 102 13.93 -6.32 -10.27
N LEU A 103 13.60 -5.49 -11.27
CA LEU A 103 14.50 -4.46 -11.77
C LEU A 103 14.86 -3.45 -10.68
N SER A 104 13.87 -2.97 -9.92
CA SER A 104 14.12 -2.03 -8.82
C SER A 104 15.02 -2.66 -7.75
N SER A 105 14.79 -3.93 -7.41
CA SER A 105 15.60 -4.66 -6.43
C SER A 105 17.05 -4.84 -6.90
N VAL A 106 17.26 -5.29 -8.14
CA VAL A 106 18.60 -5.47 -8.72
C VAL A 106 19.34 -4.13 -8.81
N MET A 107 18.67 -3.08 -9.30
CA MET A 107 19.24 -1.75 -9.37
C MET A 107 19.64 -1.24 -7.99
N THR A 108 18.77 -1.42 -6.99
CA THR A 108 19.05 -1.03 -5.60
C THR A 108 20.26 -1.79 -5.07
N PHE A 109 20.33 -3.10 -5.23
CA PHE A 109 21.44 -3.90 -4.70
C PHE A 109 22.81 -3.43 -5.20
N PHE A 110 22.95 -3.14 -6.50
CA PHE A 110 24.23 -2.74 -7.09
C PHE A 110 24.54 -1.26 -6.95
N TRP A 111 23.56 -0.38 -7.17
CA TRP A 111 23.81 1.06 -7.22
C TRP A 111 23.62 1.79 -5.89
N TRP A 112 23.00 1.16 -4.90
CA TRP A 112 22.69 1.86 -3.65
C TRP A 112 23.93 2.41 -2.94
N ASN A 113 25.00 1.63 -2.82
CA ASN A 113 26.21 2.09 -2.12
C ASN A 113 26.81 3.34 -2.78
N HIS A 114 26.78 3.40 -4.11
CA HIS A 114 27.25 4.56 -4.86
C HIS A 114 26.29 5.75 -4.68
N ALA A 115 24.99 5.52 -4.79
CA ALA A 115 23.96 6.54 -4.62
C ALA A 115 23.95 7.13 -3.21
N ALA A 116 24.05 6.29 -2.18
CA ALA A 116 24.06 6.70 -0.78
C ALA A 116 25.28 7.58 -0.44
N GLN A 117 26.46 7.26 -0.99
CA GLN A 117 27.66 8.07 -0.80
C GLN A 117 27.58 9.41 -1.54
N GLN A 118 27.10 9.42 -2.79
CA GLN A 118 26.93 10.63 -3.60
C GLN A 118 25.90 11.60 -3.00
N LEU A 119 24.79 11.06 -2.49
CA LEU A 119 23.66 11.82 -1.98
C LEU A 119 23.74 12.06 -0.46
N LYS A 120 24.82 11.60 0.21
CA LYS A 120 25.02 11.65 1.68
C LYS A 120 23.83 11.08 2.46
N LEU A 121 23.28 9.97 1.98
CA LEU A 121 22.08 9.37 2.52
C LEU A 121 22.41 8.52 3.76
N SER A 122 21.72 8.76 4.86
CA SER A 122 21.72 7.92 6.06
C SER A 122 20.51 6.97 6.06
N GLN A 123 20.57 5.86 6.79
CA GLN A 123 19.40 4.98 6.98
C GLN A 123 18.22 5.70 7.67
N GLU A 124 18.46 6.85 8.30
CA GLU A 124 17.46 7.67 9.00
C GLU A 124 16.82 8.76 8.10
N ASP A 125 17.07 8.72 6.79
CA ASP A 125 16.73 9.85 5.96
C ASP A 125 15.22 10.06 5.78
N THR A 126 14.84 11.32 5.93
CA THR A 126 13.52 11.88 5.70
C THR A 126 12.90 11.50 4.34
N TRP A 127 13.69 11.18 3.31
CA TRP A 127 13.14 10.80 2.00
C TRP A 127 12.50 9.40 2.00
N ILE A 128 13.02 8.45 2.79
CA ILE A 128 12.40 7.11 2.92
C ILE A 128 11.01 7.28 3.54
N PHE A 129 10.92 8.15 4.54
CA PHE A 129 9.67 8.53 5.18
C PHE A 129 8.66 9.14 4.19
N TRP A 130 9.10 10.08 3.34
CA TRP A 130 8.22 10.71 2.35
C TRP A 130 7.72 9.72 1.30
N LEU A 131 8.61 8.87 0.79
CA LEU A 131 8.24 7.83 -0.17
C LEU A 131 7.25 6.81 0.43
N ASP A 132 7.48 6.40 1.68
CA ASP A 132 6.58 5.54 2.43
C ASP A 132 5.21 6.18 2.65
N SER A 133 5.18 7.45 3.07
CA SER A 133 3.94 8.19 3.29
C SER A 133 3.14 8.36 1.98
N CYS A 134 3.83 8.64 0.87
CA CYS A 134 3.23 8.66 -0.46
C CYS A 134 2.66 7.29 -0.84
N GLY A 135 3.41 6.22 -0.56
CA GLY A 135 2.98 4.83 -0.74
C GLY A 135 1.68 4.54 0.02
N ILE A 136 1.58 4.92 1.30
CA ILE A 136 0.35 4.79 2.09
C ILE A 136 -0.81 5.50 1.40
N GLY A 137 -0.64 6.77 1.01
CA GLY A 137 -1.71 7.55 0.39
C GLY A 137 -2.24 6.93 -0.91
N VAL A 138 -1.36 6.34 -1.73
CA VAL A 138 -1.74 5.67 -2.97
C VAL A 138 -2.36 4.29 -2.70
N PHE A 139 -1.68 3.45 -1.93
CA PHE A 139 -2.10 2.06 -1.71
C PHE A 139 -3.37 1.95 -0.87
N CYS A 140 -3.64 2.89 0.03
CA CYS A 140 -4.91 2.89 0.77
C CYS A 140 -6.09 3.13 -0.17
N CYS A 141 -5.94 4.03 -1.16
CA CYS A 141 -6.94 4.27 -2.19
C CYS A 141 -7.12 3.06 -3.09
N ILE A 142 -6.02 2.48 -3.60
CA ILE A 142 -6.07 1.32 -4.49
C ILE A 142 -6.68 0.10 -3.80
N GLY A 143 -6.29 -0.17 -2.56
CA GLY A 143 -6.85 -1.28 -1.78
C GLY A 143 -8.32 -1.06 -1.46
N ALA A 144 -8.73 0.16 -1.09
CA ALA A 144 -10.12 0.49 -0.81
C ALA A 144 -11.01 0.39 -2.05
N MET A 145 -10.51 0.89 -3.19
CA MET A 145 -11.14 0.73 -4.50
C MET A 145 -11.33 -0.75 -4.86
N ASN A 146 -10.34 -1.60 -4.61
CA ASN A 146 -10.45 -3.04 -4.86
C ASN A 146 -11.50 -3.72 -3.97
N GLY A 147 -11.56 -3.39 -2.68
CA GLY A 147 -12.58 -3.92 -1.78
C GLY A 147 -13.99 -3.49 -2.19
N VAL A 148 -14.12 -2.23 -2.61
CA VAL A 148 -15.35 -1.67 -3.16
C VAL A 148 -15.84 -2.45 -4.40
N ARG A 149 -14.95 -2.74 -5.35
CA ARG A 149 -15.31 -3.49 -6.58
C ARG A 149 -15.70 -4.93 -6.31
N ALA A 150 -15.12 -5.51 -5.26
CA ALA A 150 -15.49 -6.83 -4.78
C ALA A 150 -16.86 -6.84 -4.06
N GLY A 151 -17.55 -5.70 -3.98
CA GLY A 151 -18.87 -5.59 -3.35
C GLY A 151 -18.84 -5.67 -1.82
N LEU A 152 -17.68 -5.39 -1.20
CA LEU A 152 -17.54 -5.42 0.25
C LEU A 152 -18.24 -4.22 0.92
N SER A 153 -18.51 -4.38 2.22
CA SER A 153 -19.01 -3.27 3.03
C SER A 153 -17.99 -2.12 3.11
N PRO A 154 -18.43 -0.88 3.43
CA PRO A 154 -17.53 0.27 3.54
C PRO A 154 -16.33 0.03 4.48
N PHE A 155 -16.59 -0.58 5.63
CA PHE A 155 -15.56 -0.92 6.62
C PHE A 155 -14.53 -1.91 6.05
N LEU A 156 -14.99 -3.00 5.42
CA LEU A 156 -14.09 -4.01 4.86
C LEU A 156 -13.31 -3.47 3.66
N SER A 157 -13.89 -2.55 2.90
CA SER A 157 -13.18 -1.85 1.82
C SER A 157 -12.04 -1.00 2.37
N ALA A 158 -12.27 -0.20 3.41
CA ALA A 158 -11.20 0.56 4.08
C ALA A 158 -10.10 -0.38 4.64
N LEU A 159 -10.49 -1.54 5.18
CA LEU A 159 -9.57 -2.57 5.64
C LEU A 159 -8.68 -3.12 4.52
N CYS A 160 -9.23 -3.34 3.32
CA CYS A 160 -8.43 -3.71 2.15
C CYS A 160 -7.38 -2.66 1.80
N GLY A 161 -7.72 -1.36 1.94
CA GLY A 161 -6.79 -0.24 1.82
C GLY A 161 -5.62 -0.33 2.80
N MET A 162 -5.94 -0.54 4.09
CA MET A 162 -4.95 -0.70 5.15
C MET A 162 -4.03 -1.91 4.89
N ILE A 163 -4.59 -3.07 4.53
CA ILE A 163 -3.82 -4.30 4.26
C ILE A 163 -2.86 -4.08 3.10
N THR A 164 -3.34 -3.51 1.99
CA THR A 164 -2.52 -3.24 0.80
C THR A 164 -1.32 -2.35 1.13
N SER A 165 -1.52 -1.35 1.98
CA SER A 165 -0.49 -0.36 2.34
C SER A 165 0.54 -0.88 3.34
N THR A 166 0.19 -1.86 4.17
CA THR A 166 0.98 -2.19 5.36
C THR A 166 1.53 -3.62 5.36
N PHE A 167 0.83 -4.57 4.76
CA PHE A 167 1.20 -5.99 4.88
C PHE A 167 2.44 -6.35 4.07
N GLY A 168 2.78 -5.61 3.02
CA GLY A 168 4.06 -5.79 2.31
C GLY A 168 5.28 -5.47 3.20
N GLY A 169 5.22 -4.37 3.96
CA GLY A 169 6.25 -4.07 4.97
C GLY A 169 6.23 -5.06 6.13
N LEU A 170 5.05 -5.52 6.55
CA LEU A 170 4.92 -6.53 7.59
C LEU A 170 5.63 -7.84 7.21
N THR A 171 5.37 -8.37 6.01
CA THR A 171 6.00 -9.63 5.56
C THR A 171 7.51 -9.49 5.45
N ARG A 172 8.00 -8.36 4.93
CA ARG A 172 9.43 -8.01 4.92
C ARG A 172 10.04 -8.07 6.30
N ASP A 173 9.45 -7.36 7.26
CA ASP A 173 10.01 -7.24 8.61
C ASP A 173 10.06 -8.61 9.31
N VAL A 174 9.00 -9.41 9.17
CA VAL A 174 8.95 -10.78 9.71
C VAL A 174 10.05 -11.67 9.10
N LEU A 175 10.19 -11.67 7.76
CA LEU A 175 11.18 -12.52 7.07
C LEU A 175 12.63 -12.07 7.29
N THR A 176 12.85 -10.80 7.63
CA THR A 176 14.18 -10.24 7.91
C THR A 176 14.51 -10.19 9.40
N HIS A 177 13.64 -10.76 10.25
CA HIS A 177 13.75 -10.75 11.72
C HIS A 177 13.90 -9.34 12.31
N ARG A 178 13.22 -8.35 11.72
CA ARG A 178 13.14 -6.98 12.23
C ARG A 178 11.84 -6.75 13.00
N PRO A 179 11.84 -5.83 13.98
CA PRO A 179 10.61 -5.44 14.65
C PRO A 179 9.61 -4.91 13.61
N VAL A 180 8.42 -5.51 13.58
CA VAL A 180 7.38 -5.19 12.60
C VAL A 180 6.79 -3.82 12.89
N ARG A 181 6.98 -2.84 11.99
CA ARG A 181 6.60 -1.43 12.27
C ARG A 181 5.14 -1.24 12.68
N ILE A 182 4.22 -2.01 12.08
CA ILE A 182 2.77 -1.92 12.40
C ILE A 182 2.41 -2.43 13.79
N LEU A 183 3.21 -3.34 14.38
CA LEU A 183 2.87 -4.00 15.65
C LEU A 183 3.60 -3.38 16.85
N HIS A 184 4.65 -2.58 16.61
CA HIS A 184 5.45 -1.97 17.65
C HIS A 184 5.11 -0.49 17.83
N SER A 185 4.86 -0.10 19.07
CA SER A 185 4.44 1.25 19.49
C SER A 185 5.54 2.31 19.49
N HIS A 186 6.79 1.91 19.28
CA HIS A 186 7.87 2.86 19.02
C HIS A 186 7.69 3.55 17.66
N ALA A 187 6.87 2.98 16.79
CA ALA A 187 6.49 3.59 15.52
C ALA A 187 5.25 4.47 15.69
N GLU A 188 5.26 5.59 14.98
CA GLU A 188 4.14 6.51 14.85
C GLU A 188 2.93 5.84 14.20
N LEU A 189 1.76 6.49 14.27
CA LEU A 189 0.54 6.03 13.59
C LEU A 189 0.81 5.67 12.11
N TYR A 190 0.64 4.39 11.80
CA TYR A 190 0.94 3.82 10.49
C TYR A 190 -0.26 3.14 9.83
N ALA A 191 -0.73 2.02 10.37
CA ALA A 191 -1.89 1.32 9.79
C ALA A 191 -3.20 2.08 9.97
N THR A 192 -3.33 2.80 11.07
CA THR A 192 -4.49 3.65 11.36
C THR A 192 -4.64 4.77 10.32
N THR A 193 -3.54 5.39 9.87
CA THR A 193 -3.58 6.43 8.84
C THR A 193 -4.00 5.86 7.49
N ALA A 194 -3.50 4.67 7.13
CA ALA A 194 -3.93 3.95 5.93
C ALA A 194 -5.42 3.55 5.98
N PHE A 195 -5.91 3.10 7.13
CA PHE A 195 -7.33 2.79 7.32
C PHE A 195 -8.20 4.04 7.18
N CYS A 196 -7.80 5.17 7.79
CA CYS A 196 -8.50 6.45 7.65
C CYS A 196 -8.48 6.96 6.19
N GLY A 197 -7.37 6.83 5.47
CA GLY A 197 -7.27 7.19 4.05
C GLY A 197 -8.19 6.33 3.18
N GLY A 198 -8.20 5.01 3.38
CA GLY A 198 -9.15 4.11 2.73
C GLY A 198 -10.61 4.45 3.07
N GLY A 199 -10.89 4.79 4.34
CA GLY A 199 -12.19 5.23 4.80
C GLY A 199 -12.65 6.53 4.14
N ALA A 200 -11.76 7.51 3.97
CA ALA A 200 -12.06 8.77 3.29
C ALA A 200 -12.42 8.54 1.81
N TYR A 201 -11.66 7.68 1.11
CA TYR A 201 -11.98 7.25 -0.25
C TYR A 201 -13.40 6.66 -0.34
N VAL A 202 -13.73 5.74 0.56
CA VAL A 202 -15.03 5.08 0.60
C VAL A 202 -16.16 6.06 0.97
N ALA A 203 -15.93 6.96 1.91
CA ALA A 203 -16.90 7.98 2.31
C ALA A 203 -17.22 8.94 1.15
N ALA A 204 -16.21 9.43 0.44
CA ALA A 204 -16.40 10.25 -0.76
C ALA A 204 -17.21 9.51 -1.84
N ARG A 205 -16.98 8.20 -1.98
CA ARG A 205 -17.77 7.36 -2.88
C ARG A 205 -19.23 7.25 -2.46
N MET A 206 -19.50 7.07 -1.17
CA MET A 206 -20.88 7.00 -0.64
C MET A 206 -21.64 8.31 -0.87
N MET A 207 -20.95 9.45 -0.92
CA MET A 207 -21.52 10.76 -1.26
C MET A 207 -21.73 10.95 -2.78
N GLY A 208 -21.42 9.95 -3.62
CA GLY A 208 -21.55 10.05 -5.07
C GLY A 208 -20.51 10.96 -5.72
N MET A 209 -19.40 11.26 -5.05
CA MET A 209 -18.35 12.12 -5.61
C MET A 209 -17.62 11.44 -6.77
N PRO A 210 -17.04 12.17 -7.72
CA PRO A 210 -16.29 11.61 -8.84
C PRO A 210 -14.94 11.02 -8.41
N MET A 211 -14.36 10.13 -9.23
CA MET A 211 -13.15 9.36 -8.91
C MET A 211 -11.94 10.21 -8.49
N TYR A 212 -11.73 11.38 -9.08
CA TYR A 212 -10.63 12.27 -8.66
C TYR A 212 -10.80 12.78 -7.23
N VAL A 213 -12.02 13.10 -6.80
CA VAL A 213 -12.30 13.51 -5.42
C VAL A 213 -12.12 12.33 -4.47
N ARG A 214 -12.59 11.13 -4.86
CA ARG A 214 -12.40 9.91 -4.06
C ARG A 214 -10.90 9.66 -3.83
N ALA A 215 -10.11 9.64 -4.90
CA ALA A 215 -8.67 9.41 -4.86
C ALA A 215 -7.92 10.52 -4.09
N ALA A 216 -8.23 11.79 -4.36
CA ALA A 216 -7.60 12.92 -3.67
C ALA A 216 -7.91 12.90 -2.17
N SER A 217 -9.16 12.63 -1.78
CA SER A 217 -9.54 12.57 -0.37
C SER A 217 -8.80 11.45 0.37
N GLY A 218 -8.73 10.25 -0.21
CA GLY A 218 -8.01 9.14 0.42
C GLY A 218 -6.51 9.39 0.50
N PHE A 219 -5.90 9.93 -0.56
CA PHE A 219 -4.48 10.27 -0.57
C PHE A 219 -4.16 11.35 0.47
N VAL A 220 -4.89 12.46 0.47
CA VAL A 220 -4.67 13.59 1.40
C VAL A 220 -4.85 13.14 2.85
N VAL A 221 -5.88 12.35 3.15
CA VAL A 221 -6.10 11.84 4.51
C VAL A 221 -5.00 10.84 4.90
N GLY A 222 -4.67 9.86 4.06
CA GLY A 222 -3.65 8.86 4.36
C GLY A 222 -2.25 9.47 4.52
N PHE A 223 -1.80 10.23 3.53
CA PHE A 223 -0.52 10.93 3.52
C PHE A 223 -0.45 12.01 4.61
N GLY A 224 -1.50 12.83 4.73
CA GLY A 224 -1.56 13.93 5.67
C GLY A 224 -1.54 13.44 7.11
N LEU A 225 -2.36 12.44 7.46
CA LEU A 225 -2.34 11.86 8.81
C LEU A 225 -0.99 11.19 9.10
N ARG A 226 -0.37 10.51 8.12
CA ARG A 226 0.97 9.93 8.30
C ARG A 226 2.02 11.01 8.56
N THR A 227 1.94 12.13 7.84
CA THR A 227 2.82 13.28 8.00
C THR A 227 2.64 13.95 9.36
N VAL A 228 1.39 14.18 9.77
CA VAL A 228 1.08 14.73 11.10
C VAL A 228 1.57 13.79 12.20
N ALA A 229 1.36 12.48 12.05
CA ALA A 229 1.84 11.52 13.03
C ALA A 229 3.37 11.53 13.18
N TRP A 230 4.10 11.79 12.09
CA TRP A 230 5.56 11.94 12.12
C TRP A 230 6.03 13.26 12.71
N LEU A 231 5.45 14.38 12.29
CA LEU A 231 5.83 15.71 12.78
C LEU A 231 5.59 15.89 14.28
N TYR A 232 4.55 15.24 14.83
CA TYR A 232 4.16 15.36 16.24
C TYR A 232 4.45 14.10 17.07
N ASP A 233 5.19 13.12 16.52
CA ASP A 233 5.55 11.85 17.19
C ASP A 233 4.32 11.14 17.82
N ILE A 234 3.19 11.11 17.09
CA ILE A 234 1.93 10.57 17.60
C ILE A 234 2.00 9.04 17.59
N LYS A 235 1.99 8.45 18.78
CA LYS A 235 2.07 7.00 19.03
C LYS A 235 0.78 6.45 19.63
N LEU A 236 0.55 5.15 19.44
CA LEU A 236 -0.54 4.43 20.11
C LEU A 236 -0.18 4.10 21.57
N PRO A 237 -1.17 4.04 22.48
CA PRO A 237 -0.92 3.75 23.88
C PRO A 237 -0.37 2.33 24.06
N VAL A 238 0.59 2.20 24.98
CA VAL A 238 1.27 0.95 25.31
C VAL A 238 0.96 0.62 26.75
N LYS A 239 0.66 -0.65 27.04
CA LYS A 239 0.70 -1.12 28.43
C LYS A 239 2.15 -1.42 28.78
N GLU A 240 2.66 -0.78 29.83
CA GLU A 240 3.95 -1.15 30.40
C GLU A 240 3.90 -2.60 30.88
N SER A 241 4.96 -3.36 30.57
CA SER A 241 5.10 -4.73 31.07
C SER A 241 5.21 -4.68 32.59
N ILE A 242 4.29 -5.33 33.28
CA ILE A 242 4.31 -5.50 34.74
C ILE A 242 5.46 -6.45 35.15
N TYR A 243 5.99 -7.22 34.19
CA TYR A 243 7.12 -8.11 34.38
C TYR A 243 8.39 -7.42 33.88
N HIS A 244 9.25 -7.03 34.82
CA HIS A 244 10.66 -6.73 34.54
C HIS A 244 11.38 -8.05 34.27
N HIS A 245 11.73 -8.31 33.02
CA HIS A 245 12.69 -9.35 32.65
C HIS A 245 14.01 -8.71 32.27
#